data_AF-A0A939AY35-F1
#
_entry.id   AF-A0A939AY35-F1
#
_cell.length_a   1.000
_cell.length_b   1.000
_cell.length_c   1.000
_cell.angle_alpha   90.00
_cell.angle_beta   90.00
_cell.angle_gamma   90.00
#
_symmetry.space_group_name_H-M   'P 1'
#
loop_
_entity.id
_entity.type
_entity.pdbx_description
1 polymer ?
#
loop_
_entity_poly.entity_id
_entity_poly.type
_entity_poly.pdbx_seq_one_letter_code
_entity_poly.pdbx_strand_id
1 'polypeptide(L)'
;MCGLLLLAAAVLLHPTGLGAAPGLCIGPVCGDEITRSAKHHWQLRLRLSDQRGQWERVTIDCRHAELSPAFGPVERGHARAVALKACRLAGEAPA
;
A
#
# COMPACT_ATOMS: atom_id res chain seq x y z
N MET A 1 -7.61 1.91 46.01
CA MET A 1 -8.38 1.11 45.02
C MET A 1 -9.00 1.93 43.89
N CYS A 2 -9.51 3.15 44.14
CA CYS A 2 -10.16 3.97 43.10
C CYS A 2 -9.22 4.45 41.98
N GLY A 3 -7.97 4.82 42.30
CA GLY A 3 -7.00 5.29 41.31
C GLY A 3 -6.57 4.24 40.27
N LEU A 4 -6.51 2.97 40.67
CA LEU A 4 -6.13 1.87 39.76
C LEU A 4 -7.22 1.59 38.72
N LEU A 5 -8.49 1.75 39.12
CA LEU A 5 -9.65 1.63 38.23
C LEU A 5 -9.71 2.77 37.22
N LEU A 6 -9.39 4.00 37.62
CA LEU A 6 -9.34 5.15 36.72
C LEU A 6 -8.20 5.05 35.71
N LEU A 7 -7.03 4.56 36.13
CA LEU A 7 -5.90 4.28 35.24
C LEU A 7 -6.21 3.15 34.24
N ALA A 8 -6.85 2.08 34.70
CA ALA A 8 -7.27 0.98 33.81
C ALA A 8 -8.31 1.43 32.79
N ALA A 9 -9.29 2.25 33.21
CA ALA A 9 -10.29 2.82 32.32
C ALA A 9 -9.64 3.74 31.27
N ALA A 10 -8.68 4.57 31.67
CA ALA A 10 -7.95 5.43 30.75
C ALA A 10 -7.20 4.61 29.69
N VAL A 11 -6.52 3.53 30.07
CA VAL A 11 -5.79 2.65 29.11
C VAL A 11 -6.74 1.98 28.11
N LEU A 12 -7.93 1.54 28.53
CA LEU A 12 -8.93 0.95 27.64
C LEU A 12 -9.55 1.95 26.67
N LEU A 13 -9.60 3.23 27.06
CA LEU A 13 -10.12 4.32 26.24
C LEU A 13 -9.05 4.91 25.31
N HIS A 14 -7.78 4.51 25.42
CA HIS A 14 -6.79 4.92 24.44
C HIS A 14 -7.11 4.22 23.12
N PRO A 15 -7.46 4.97 22.06
CA PRO A 15 -7.56 4.38 20.74
C PRO A 15 -6.16 3.94 20.35
N THR A 16 -5.84 2.67 20.57
CA THR A 16 -4.76 2.03 19.84
C THR A 16 -5.24 2.04 18.40
N GLY A 17 -4.85 3.05 17.65
CA GLY A 17 -4.95 3.02 16.21
C GLY A 17 -4.15 1.81 15.77
N LEU A 18 -4.81 0.65 15.66
CA LEU A 18 -4.37 -0.45 14.84
C LEU A 18 -4.45 0.08 13.41
N GLY A 19 -3.48 0.92 13.05
CA GLY A 19 -3.18 1.17 11.65
C GLY A 19 -2.91 -0.22 11.10
N ALA A 20 -3.81 -0.70 10.25
CA ALA A 20 -3.55 -1.90 9.47
C ALA A 20 -2.12 -1.74 8.95
N ALA A 21 -1.23 -2.64 9.38
CA ALA A 21 0.15 -2.57 8.98
C ALA A 21 0.13 -2.38 7.47
N PRO A 22 0.83 -1.38 6.92
CA PRO A 22 0.89 -1.29 5.48
C PRO A 22 1.33 -2.66 5.00
N GLY A 23 0.61 -3.24 4.04
CA GLY A 23 1.01 -4.53 3.50
C GLY A 23 2.45 -4.43 3.01
N LEU A 24 3.07 -5.58 2.71
CA LEU A 24 4.50 -5.70 2.35
C LEU A 24 5.09 -4.43 1.69
N CYS A 25 5.99 -3.74 2.39
CA CYS A 25 6.62 -2.51 1.92
C CYS A 25 8.06 -2.74 1.44
N ILE A 26 8.43 -2.01 0.40
CA ILE A 26 9.81 -1.89 -0.10
C ILE A 26 10.11 -0.39 -0.18
N GLY A 27 10.86 0.11 0.80
CA GLY A 27 11.17 1.53 0.92
C GLY A 27 9.89 2.38 0.96
N PRO A 28 9.73 3.40 0.08
CA PRO A 28 8.57 4.28 0.05
C PRO A 28 7.30 3.67 -0.58
N VAL A 29 7.34 2.41 -0.99
CA VAL A 29 6.24 1.73 -1.69
C VAL A 29 5.68 0.63 -0.81
N CYS A 30 4.40 0.70 -0.48
CA CYS A 30 3.70 -0.33 0.28
C CYS A 30 2.57 -0.94 -0.53
N GLY A 31 2.38 -2.25 -0.43
CA GLY A 31 1.22 -2.92 -1.01
C GLY A 31 -0.02 -2.72 -0.14
N ASP A 32 -1.03 -2.02 -0.64
CA ASP A 32 -2.32 -1.88 0.05
C ASP A 32 -3.23 -3.09 -0.25
N GLU A 33 -3.24 -3.56 -1.50
CA GLU A 33 -4.13 -4.65 -1.94
C GLU A 33 -3.55 -5.38 -3.15
N ILE A 34 -3.76 -6.71 -3.20
CA ILE A 34 -3.41 -7.56 -4.35
C ILE A 34 -4.66 -8.32 -4.73
N THR A 35 -5.22 -8.02 -5.89
CA THR A 35 -6.44 -8.65 -6.39
C THR A 35 -6.23 -9.22 -7.77
N ARG A 36 -7.01 -10.24 -8.11
CA ARG A 36 -7.09 -10.76 -9.47
C ARG A 36 -8.44 -10.36 -10.04
N SER A 37 -8.44 -9.64 -11.16
CA SER A 37 -9.68 -9.26 -11.84
C SER A 37 -10.42 -10.48 -12.38
N ALA A 38 -11.75 -10.38 -12.48
CA ALA A 38 -12.62 -11.41 -13.01
C ALA A 38 -12.27 -11.84 -14.46
N LYS A 39 -11.50 -11.03 -15.21
CA LYS A 39 -11.00 -11.31 -16.57
C LYS A 39 -9.52 -11.68 -16.66
N HIS A 40 -8.94 -12.19 -15.57
CA HIS A 40 -7.72 -13.02 -15.53
C HIS A 40 -6.38 -12.35 -15.20
N HIS A 41 -6.29 -11.02 -15.07
CA HIS A 41 -5.03 -10.33 -14.73
C HIS A 41 -4.94 -9.84 -13.28
N TRP A 42 -3.73 -9.85 -12.75
CA TRP A 42 -3.43 -9.25 -11.45
C TRP A 42 -3.50 -7.72 -11.48
N GLN A 43 -4.12 -7.17 -10.45
CA GLN A 43 -4.15 -5.75 -10.14
C GLN A 43 -3.53 -5.53 -8.76
N LEU A 44 -2.60 -4.58 -8.66
CA LEU A 44 -1.95 -4.23 -7.40
C LEU A 44 -2.32 -2.80 -7.05
N ARG A 45 -2.81 -2.57 -5.83
CA ARG A 45 -2.98 -1.24 -5.26
C ARG A 45 -1.82 -0.94 -4.34
N LEU A 46 -1.12 0.15 -4.59
CA LEU A 46 0.09 0.54 -3.90
C LEU A 46 -0.11 1.90 -3.24
N ARG A 47 0.47 2.08 -2.06
CA ARG A 47 0.63 3.37 -1.41
C ARG A 47 2.07 3.83 -1.55
N LEU A 48 2.25 5.02 -2.10
CA LEU A 48 3.53 5.68 -2.29
C LEU A 48 3.68 6.76 -1.24
N SER A 49 4.88 6.96 -0.70
CA SER A 49 5.19 8.12 0.14
C SER A 49 6.50 8.77 -0.27
N ASP A 50 6.65 10.06 0.03
CA ASP A 50 7.91 10.78 -0.16
C ASP A 50 8.53 11.23 1.17
N GLN A 51 9.71 11.84 1.09
CA GLN A 51 10.44 12.35 2.26
C GLN A 51 9.79 13.59 2.90
N ARG A 52 8.79 14.19 2.23
CA ARG A 52 8.06 15.38 2.70
C ARG A 52 6.78 14.99 3.44
N GLY A 53 6.52 13.69 3.60
CA GLY A 53 5.30 13.17 4.23
C GLY A 53 4.08 13.20 3.31
N GLN A 54 4.26 13.44 2.01
CA GLN A 54 3.19 13.28 1.04
C GLN A 54 2.99 11.79 0.75
N TRP A 55 1.74 11.41 0.52
CA TRP A 55 1.43 10.05 0.10
C TRP A 55 0.34 10.04 -0.97
N GLU A 56 0.39 9.04 -1.83
CA GLU A 56 -0.59 8.80 -2.88
C GLU A 56 -0.92 7.32 -2.97
N ARG A 57 -2.12 7.00 -3.49
CA ARG A 57 -2.44 5.64 -3.92
C ARG A 57 -2.39 5.56 -5.43
N VAL A 58 -1.75 4.50 -5.92
CA VAL A 58 -1.69 4.16 -7.33
C VAL A 58 -2.12 2.71 -7.51
N THR A 59 -2.57 2.39 -8.71
CA THR A 59 -2.93 1.04 -9.10
C THR A 59 -2.16 0.65 -10.35
N ILE A 60 -1.73 -0.60 -10.44
CA ILE A 60 -1.21 -1.19 -11.68
C ILE A 60 -2.10 -2.34 -12.12
N ASP A 61 -2.43 -2.36 -13.41
CA ASP A 61 -2.92 -3.57 -14.09
C ASP A 61 -1.71 -4.27 -14.71
N CYS A 62 -1.40 -5.48 -14.26
CA CYS A 62 -0.22 -6.22 -14.71
C CYS A 62 -0.27 -6.57 -16.20
N ARG A 63 -1.44 -6.53 -16.86
CA ARG A 63 -1.55 -6.63 -18.31
C ARG A 63 -0.86 -5.48 -19.04
N HIS A 64 -1.07 -4.26 -18.55
CA HIS A 64 -0.64 -3.03 -19.24
C HIS A 64 0.67 -2.47 -18.68
N ALA A 65 1.13 -2.94 -17.52
CA ALA A 65 2.40 -2.51 -16.93
C ALA A 65 2.50 -0.98 -16.67
N GLU A 66 1.34 -0.34 -16.48
CA GLU A 66 1.20 1.10 -16.29
C GLU A 66 0.56 1.42 -14.95
N LEU A 67 1.10 2.46 -14.30
CA LEU A 67 0.53 3.00 -13.07
C LEU A 67 -0.60 3.96 -13.40
N SER A 68 -1.68 3.87 -12.62
CA SER A 68 -2.79 4.80 -12.65
C SER A 68 -3.01 5.41 -11.26
N PRO A 69 -2.98 6.75 -11.14
CA PRO A 69 -2.63 7.73 -12.17
C PRO A 69 -1.14 7.68 -12.58
N ALA A 70 -0.85 8.01 -13.84
CA ALA A 70 0.52 7.95 -14.39
C ALA A 70 1.46 9.04 -13.84
N PHE A 71 0.90 10.16 -13.39
CA PHE A 71 1.64 11.31 -12.85
C PHE A 71 1.05 11.74 -11.50
N GLY A 72 1.86 12.42 -10.69
CA GLY A 72 1.47 12.96 -9.40
C GLY A 72 2.66 13.59 -8.69
N PRO A 73 2.43 14.20 -7.51
CA PRO A 73 3.48 14.82 -6.72
C PRO A 73 4.50 13.84 -6.14
N VAL A 74 4.13 12.56 -5.95
CA VAL A 74 5.06 11.52 -5.46
C VAL A 74 5.72 10.78 -6.63
N GLU A 75 7.03 10.58 -6.52
CA GLU A 75 7.87 9.89 -7.50
C GLU A 75 7.32 8.49 -7.84
N ARG A 76 7.26 8.14 -9.14
CA ARG A 76 6.61 6.91 -9.64
C ARG A 76 7.56 5.91 -10.29
N GLY A 77 8.78 6.28 -10.62
CA GLY A 77 9.79 5.42 -11.22
C GLY A 77 10.17 4.25 -10.32
N HIS A 78 10.43 4.51 -9.03
CA HIS A 78 10.69 3.42 -8.08
C HIS A 78 9.45 2.54 -7.90
N ALA A 79 8.27 3.15 -7.74
CA ALA A 79 7.00 2.44 -7.65
C ALA A 79 6.74 1.53 -8.85
N ARG A 80 7.01 2.02 -10.07
CA ARG A 80 6.84 1.26 -11.31
C ARG A 80 7.79 0.07 -11.35
N ALA A 81 9.05 0.25 -10.97
CA ALA A 81 10.01 -0.86 -10.93
C ALA A 81 9.57 -1.97 -9.95
N VAL A 82 9.10 -1.59 -8.76
CA VAL A 82 8.56 -2.52 -7.76
C VAL A 82 7.31 -3.23 -8.29
N ALA A 83 6.38 -2.48 -8.87
CA ALA A 83 5.14 -3.00 -9.44
C ALA A 83 5.39 -4.01 -10.56
N LEU A 84 6.30 -3.69 -11.50
CA LEU A 84 6.68 -4.60 -12.60
C LEU A 84 7.34 -5.88 -12.09
N LYS A 85 8.19 -5.78 -11.06
CA LYS A 85 8.78 -6.96 -10.42
C LYS A 85 7.69 -7.81 -9.77
N ALA A 86 6.73 -7.20 -9.06
CA ALA A 86 5.62 -7.91 -8.45
C ALA A 86 4.72 -8.60 -9.50
N CYS A 87 4.38 -7.93 -10.60
CA CYS A 87 3.63 -8.54 -11.71
C CYS A 87 4.36 -9.77 -12.29
N ARG A 88 5.68 -9.67 -12.48
CA ARG A 88 6.49 -10.81 -12.95
C ARG A 88 6.48 -11.98 -11.97
N LEU A 89 6.57 -11.70 -10.66
CA LEU A 89 6.48 -12.73 -9.63
C LEU A 89 5.10 -13.38 -9.56
N ALA A 90 4.05 -12.64 -9.93
CA ALA A 90 2.69 -13.14 -10.05
C ALA A 90 2.45 -13.95 -11.35
N GLY A 91 3.47 -14.12 -12.19
CA GLY A 91 3.41 -14.86 -13.45
C GLY A 91 2.86 -14.07 -14.63
N GLU A 92 2.74 -12.75 -14.51
CA GLU A 92 2.28 -11.87 -15.58
C GLU A 92 3.47 -11.42 -16.44
N ALA A 93 3.32 -11.56 -17.75
CA ALA A 93 4.19 -10.92 -18.73
C ALA A 93 3.39 -9.75 -19.35
N PRO A 94 3.93 -8.51 -19.35
CA PRO A 94 3.27 -7.42 -20.05
C PRO A 94 3.13 -7.78 -21.53
N ALA A 95 1.94 -7.51 -22.08
CA ALA A 95 1.62 -7.76 -23.48
C ALA A 95 2.39 -6.85 -24.44
#